data_AF-A0A520QM92-F1
#
_entry.id   AF-A0A520QM92-F1
#
_cell.length_a   1.000
_cell.length_b   1.000
_cell.length_c   1.000
_cell.angle_alpha   90.00
_cell.angle_beta   90.00
_cell.angle_gamma   90.00
#
_symmetry.space_group_name_H-M   'P 1'
#
loop_
_entity.id
_entity.type
_entity.pdbx_description
1 polymer ?
#
loop_
_entity_poly.entity_id
_entity_poly.type
_entity_poly.pdbx_seq_one_letter_code
_entity_poly.pdbx_strand_id
1 'polypeptide(L)'
;QLRRVIISKDVLKRDGKEWGGWAGRHDVTMCWDTCLYSMRWGDDNYNAILHEFAHVLDQADDAIAQSIPVAVDSLVDRVKWEQVIDQEYPKIKAAYAEGRAHTIGDYSLTDNAEFFSCATESFFERSKELHQHNPEIYELLQDYYGLDPVQWKPVDEGAAREAIRQRALEHQLTLAKTLGSLLVLIIPAIGICFMGLLGHAPWDGILFCFMPIFLFLFYCWWLLAKPTIARLKANQAESFDAKTNLR
;
A
#
# COMPACT_ATOMS: atom_id res chain seq x y z
N GLN A 1 -20.40 -0.69 10.09
CA GLN A 1 -19.23 0.14 9.69
C GLN A 1 -17.98 -0.39 10.37
N LEU A 2 -16.93 -0.62 9.59
CA LEU A 2 -15.60 -1.01 10.05
C LEU A 2 -15.03 0.05 11.01
N ARG A 3 -14.43 -0.39 12.11
CA ARG A 3 -13.92 0.50 13.17
C ARG A 3 -12.43 0.37 13.40
N ARG A 4 -11.85 -0.79 13.09
CA ARG A 4 -10.47 -1.11 13.45
C ARG A 4 -9.79 -1.95 12.38
N VAL A 5 -8.56 -1.59 12.05
CA VAL A 5 -7.65 -2.39 11.22
C VAL A 5 -6.41 -2.61 12.05
N ILE A 6 -6.03 -3.87 12.27
CA ILE A 6 -4.82 -4.25 13.00
C ILE A 6 -3.91 -4.98 12.03
N ILE A 7 -2.70 -4.48 11.86
CA ILE A 7 -1.66 -5.14 11.09
C ILE A 7 -0.50 -5.43 12.03
N SER A 8 -0.28 -6.72 12.31
CA SER A 8 0.68 -7.18 13.30
C SER A 8 1.90 -7.79 12.63
N LYS A 9 3.10 -7.53 13.19
CA LYS A 9 4.31 -8.28 12.80
C LYS A 9 4.43 -9.64 13.49
N ASP A 10 3.67 -9.84 14.56
CA ASP A 10 3.65 -11.10 15.28
C ASP A 10 2.75 -12.11 14.55
N VAL A 11 3.14 -13.38 14.59
CA VAL A 11 2.33 -14.49 14.09
C VAL A 11 1.00 -14.51 14.82
N LEU A 12 -0.08 -14.44 14.06
CA LEU A 12 -1.42 -14.47 14.62
C LEU A 12 -1.81 -15.90 14.97
N LYS A 13 -2.22 -16.12 16.23
CA LYS A 13 -2.64 -17.43 16.72
C LYS A 13 -4.05 -17.38 17.28
N ARG A 14 -4.90 -18.30 16.82
CA ARG A 14 -6.27 -18.49 17.30
C ARG A 14 -6.57 -19.98 17.32
N ASP A 15 -7.10 -20.45 18.45
CA ASP A 15 -7.42 -21.86 18.70
C ASP A 15 -6.24 -22.83 18.46
N GLY A 16 -5.03 -22.38 18.77
CA GLY A 16 -3.79 -23.15 18.60
C GLY A 16 -3.28 -23.26 17.16
N LYS A 17 -3.95 -22.62 16.19
CA LYS A 17 -3.55 -22.55 14.79
C LYS A 17 -3.03 -21.16 14.43
N GLU A 18 -2.17 -21.12 13.42
CA GLU A 18 -1.65 -19.89 12.83
C GLU A 18 -2.57 -19.42 11.71
N TRP A 19 -2.80 -18.11 11.64
CA TRP A 19 -3.71 -17.49 10.68
C TRP A 19 -3.02 -16.34 9.95
N GLY A 20 -3.32 -16.19 8.67
CA GLY A 20 -2.88 -15.03 7.88
C GLY A 20 -3.63 -13.75 8.26
N GLY A 21 -4.88 -13.90 8.63
CA GLY A 21 -5.75 -12.86 9.16
C GLY A 21 -7.06 -13.44 9.68
N TRP A 22 -7.92 -12.55 10.13
CA TRP A 22 -9.35 -12.79 10.28
C TRP A 22 -10.06 -11.44 10.25
N ALA A 23 -11.32 -11.48 9.86
CA ALA A 23 -12.19 -10.33 9.93
C ALA A 23 -13.49 -10.64 10.68
N GLY A 24 -14.07 -9.56 11.18
CA GLY A 24 -15.45 -9.47 11.60
C GLY A 24 -16.05 -8.18 11.04
N ARG A 25 -17.34 -7.96 11.30
CA ARG A 25 -18.07 -6.75 10.86
C ARG A 25 -17.40 -5.41 11.20
N HIS A 26 -16.66 -5.33 12.31
CA HIS A 26 -16.14 -4.07 12.84
C HIS A 26 -14.63 -4.02 12.94
N ASP A 27 -13.94 -5.13 12.68
CA ASP A 27 -12.50 -5.22 12.83
C ASP A 27 -11.91 -6.23 11.85
N VAL A 28 -10.71 -5.93 11.40
CA VAL A 28 -9.89 -6.84 10.60
C VAL A 28 -8.49 -6.87 11.21
N THR A 29 -7.96 -8.08 11.37
CA THR A 29 -6.61 -8.31 11.90
C THR A 29 -5.83 -9.16 10.93
N MET A 30 -4.63 -8.72 10.53
CA MET A 30 -3.80 -9.42 9.54
C MET A 30 -2.34 -9.46 9.97
N CYS A 31 -1.65 -10.52 9.55
CA CYS A 31 -0.22 -10.68 9.71
C CYS A 31 0.51 -9.91 8.61
N TRP A 32 1.50 -9.11 9.00
CA TRP A 32 2.30 -8.27 8.11
C TRP A 32 2.98 -9.07 7.01
N ASP A 33 3.64 -10.17 7.40
CA ASP A 33 4.38 -11.01 6.46
C ASP A 33 3.43 -11.69 5.45
N THR A 34 2.21 -12.06 5.89
CA THR A 34 1.17 -12.59 5.00
C THR A 34 0.70 -11.54 4.01
N CYS A 35 0.41 -10.32 4.45
CA CYS A 35 0.01 -9.22 3.57
C CYS A 35 1.06 -9.00 2.46
N LEU A 36 2.33 -8.87 2.85
CA LEU A 36 3.42 -8.67 1.91
C LEU A 36 3.61 -9.82 0.94
N TYR A 37 3.53 -11.05 1.45
CA TYR A 37 3.66 -12.24 0.63
C TYR A 37 2.53 -12.31 -0.41
N SER A 38 1.29 -12.05 0.00
CA SER A 38 0.12 -12.11 -0.86
C SER A 38 0.10 -11.01 -1.93
N MET A 39 0.58 -9.80 -1.63
CA MET A 39 0.67 -8.71 -2.62
C MET A 39 1.83 -8.88 -3.62
N ARG A 40 2.64 -9.94 -3.51
CA ARG A 40 3.88 -10.07 -4.28
C ARG A 40 3.61 -10.28 -5.78
N TRP A 41 2.54 -10.99 -6.11
CA TRP A 41 2.17 -11.31 -7.48
C TRP A 41 0.70 -10.95 -7.65
N GLY A 42 0.40 -9.89 -8.41
CA GLY A 42 -0.97 -9.42 -8.60
C GLY A 42 -1.84 -10.30 -9.52
N ASP A 43 -1.40 -11.52 -9.81
CA ASP A 43 -2.03 -12.49 -10.71
C ASP A 43 -1.98 -13.95 -10.18
N ASP A 44 -1.52 -14.18 -8.94
CA ASP A 44 -1.44 -15.52 -8.36
C ASP A 44 -2.72 -15.99 -7.66
N ASN A 45 -3.75 -15.14 -7.64
CA ASN A 45 -5.07 -15.40 -7.06
C ASN A 45 -5.05 -15.53 -5.54
N TYR A 46 -4.12 -14.84 -4.88
CA TYR A 46 -3.95 -14.91 -3.44
C TYR A 46 -3.64 -13.53 -2.85
N ASN A 47 -4.64 -12.93 -2.24
CA ASN A 47 -4.53 -11.60 -1.64
C ASN A 47 -5.24 -11.54 -0.29
N ALA A 48 -4.48 -11.73 0.79
CA ALA A 48 -5.02 -11.76 2.15
C ALA A 48 -5.72 -10.43 2.52
N ILE A 49 -5.30 -9.29 1.97
CA ILE A 49 -5.96 -8.01 2.24
C ILE A 49 -7.34 -7.98 1.59
N LEU A 50 -7.45 -8.33 0.31
CA LEU A 50 -8.74 -8.38 -0.37
C LEU A 50 -9.67 -9.39 0.28
N HIS A 51 -9.14 -10.56 0.61
CA HIS A 51 -9.86 -11.65 1.26
C HIS A 51 -10.50 -11.23 2.59
N GLU A 52 -9.70 -10.67 3.50
CA GLU A 52 -10.19 -10.29 4.83
C GLU A 52 -11.13 -9.08 4.78
N PHE A 53 -10.90 -8.14 3.87
CA PHE A 53 -11.84 -7.03 3.67
C PHE A 53 -13.15 -7.49 3.02
N ALA A 54 -13.14 -8.53 2.20
CA ALA A 54 -14.37 -9.14 1.68
C ALA A 54 -15.22 -9.73 2.81
N HIS A 55 -14.61 -10.39 3.80
CA HIS A 55 -15.32 -10.86 5.00
C HIS A 55 -15.96 -9.71 5.80
N VAL A 56 -15.28 -8.56 5.93
CA VAL A 56 -15.89 -7.36 6.56
C VAL A 56 -17.16 -6.92 5.81
N LEU A 57 -17.12 -6.96 4.47
CA LEU A 57 -18.22 -6.55 3.60
C LEU A 57 -19.39 -7.54 3.68
N ASP A 58 -19.11 -8.83 3.63
CA ASP A 58 -20.12 -9.90 3.78
C ASP A 58 -20.86 -9.79 5.10
N GLN A 59 -20.13 -9.50 6.17
CA GLN A 59 -20.69 -9.35 7.51
C GLN A 59 -21.31 -7.96 7.79
N ALA A 60 -21.36 -7.06 6.80
CA ALA A 60 -21.61 -5.64 7.05
C ALA A 60 -23.03 -5.34 7.56
N ASP A 61 -24.03 -6.16 7.20
CA ASP A 61 -25.44 -5.95 7.51
C ASP A 61 -25.89 -6.70 8.78
N ASP A 62 -25.57 -7.99 8.90
CA ASP A 62 -26.08 -8.91 9.92
C ASP A 62 -24.99 -9.58 10.78
N ALA A 63 -23.71 -9.31 10.49
CA ALA A 63 -22.54 -9.91 11.11
C ALA A 63 -22.31 -11.41 10.81
N ILE A 64 -22.99 -11.97 9.82
CA ILE A 64 -22.89 -13.37 9.39
C ILE A 64 -22.01 -13.43 8.14
N ALA A 65 -21.04 -14.35 8.13
CA ALA A 65 -20.25 -14.64 6.94
C ALA A 65 -20.95 -15.76 6.16
N GLN A 66 -21.55 -15.43 5.02
CA GLN A 66 -22.44 -16.27 4.22
C GLN A 66 -22.20 -16.13 2.71
N SER A 67 -21.21 -15.33 2.30
CA SER A 67 -20.92 -14.96 0.91
C SER A 67 -22.04 -14.21 0.18
N ILE A 68 -22.91 -13.51 0.91
CA ILE A 68 -24.02 -12.72 0.36
C ILE A 68 -23.90 -11.31 0.94
N PRO A 69 -23.04 -10.45 0.36
CA PRO A 69 -22.66 -9.15 0.91
C PRO A 69 -23.71 -8.05 0.64
N VAL A 70 -24.99 -8.40 0.61
CA VAL A 70 -26.09 -7.46 0.35
C VAL A 70 -27.05 -7.44 1.53
N ALA A 71 -27.69 -6.30 1.75
CA ALA A 71 -28.56 -6.09 2.91
C ALA A 71 -29.63 -7.18 3.03
N VAL A 72 -29.87 -7.66 4.25
CA VAL A 72 -30.89 -8.67 4.59
C VAL A 72 -32.26 -8.38 3.98
N ASP A 73 -32.65 -7.10 3.88
CA ASP A 73 -33.94 -6.68 3.34
C ASP A 73 -33.96 -6.52 1.81
N SER A 74 -32.82 -6.62 1.12
CA SER A 74 -32.75 -6.65 -0.35
C SER A 74 -32.99 -8.06 -0.89
N LEU A 75 -34.25 -8.52 -0.78
CA LEU A 75 -34.63 -9.88 -1.18
C LEU A 75 -34.27 -10.23 -2.63
N VAL A 76 -34.40 -9.27 -3.56
CA VAL A 76 -34.09 -9.50 -4.98
C VAL A 76 -32.61 -9.76 -5.18
N ASP A 77 -31.75 -8.94 -4.57
CA ASP A 77 -30.30 -9.09 -4.69
C ASP A 77 -29.83 -10.37 -3.99
N ARG A 78 -30.36 -10.67 -2.79
CA ARG A 78 -30.04 -11.91 -2.07
C ARG A 78 -30.35 -13.16 -2.89
N VAL A 79 -31.54 -13.22 -3.50
CA VAL A 79 -31.92 -14.34 -4.36
C VAL A 79 -30.97 -14.45 -5.57
N LYS A 80 -30.52 -13.33 -6.15
CA LYS A 80 -29.53 -13.34 -7.24
C LYS A 80 -28.21 -13.95 -6.79
N TRP A 81 -27.71 -13.55 -5.61
CA TRP A 81 -26.48 -14.10 -5.03
C TRP A 81 -26.60 -15.58 -4.73
N GLU A 82 -27.66 -16.00 -4.04
CA GLU A 82 -27.94 -17.41 -3.70
C GLU A 82 -27.98 -18.27 -4.97
N GLN A 83 -28.67 -17.82 -6.02
CA GLN A 83 -28.77 -18.54 -7.28
C GLN A 83 -27.41 -18.72 -7.97
N VAL A 84 -26.57 -17.70 -8.00
CA VAL A 84 -25.23 -17.80 -8.61
C VAL A 84 -24.36 -18.76 -7.78
N ILE A 85 -24.36 -18.65 -6.45
CA ILE A 85 -23.59 -19.54 -5.57
C ILE A 85 -24.04 -21.00 -5.76
N ASP A 86 -25.34 -21.26 -5.72
CA ASP A 86 -25.92 -22.60 -5.89
C ASP A 86 -25.55 -23.23 -7.25
N GLN A 87 -25.43 -22.42 -8.29
CA GLN A 87 -25.07 -22.87 -9.64
C GLN A 87 -23.56 -23.07 -9.82
N GLU A 88 -22.73 -22.18 -9.26
CA GLU A 88 -21.28 -22.14 -9.51
C GLU A 88 -20.49 -23.00 -8.52
N TYR A 89 -20.89 -23.05 -7.25
CA TYR A 89 -20.17 -23.81 -6.22
C TYR A 89 -19.97 -25.31 -6.58
N PRO A 90 -20.98 -26.03 -7.12
CA PRO A 90 -20.78 -27.41 -7.58
C PRO A 90 -19.76 -27.54 -8.72
N LYS A 91 -19.66 -26.53 -9.61
CA LYS A 91 -18.71 -26.53 -10.73
C LYS A 91 -17.27 -26.38 -10.22
N ILE A 92 -17.05 -25.48 -9.26
CA ILE A 92 -15.76 -25.28 -8.58
C ILE A 92 -15.34 -26.58 -7.89
N LYS A 93 -16.26 -27.17 -7.11
CA LYS A 93 -16.03 -28.43 -6.41
C LYS A 93 -15.67 -29.58 -7.36
N ALA A 94 -16.39 -29.71 -8.47
CA ALA A 94 -16.12 -30.73 -9.48
C ALA A 94 -14.74 -30.53 -10.14
N ALA A 95 -14.36 -29.29 -10.46
CA ALA A 95 -13.05 -28.99 -11.03
C ALA A 95 -11.91 -29.48 -10.13
N TYR A 96 -11.93 -29.12 -8.84
CA TYR A 96 -10.90 -29.55 -7.90
C TYR A 96 -10.95 -31.06 -7.60
N ALA A 97 -12.14 -31.68 -7.56
CA ALA A 97 -12.27 -33.13 -7.41
C ALA A 97 -11.65 -33.91 -8.59
N GLU A 98 -11.66 -33.33 -9.79
CA GLU A 98 -11.03 -33.89 -11.00
C GLU A 98 -9.55 -33.51 -11.13
N GLY A 99 -8.98 -32.77 -10.18
CA GLY A 99 -7.60 -32.28 -10.23
C GLY A 99 -7.37 -31.18 -11.27
N ARG A 100 -8.44 -30.52 -11.73
CA ARG A 100 -8.36 -29.35 -12.62
C ARG A 100 -8.30 -28.07 -11.81
N ALA A 101 -7.46 -27.13 -12.26
CA ALA A 101 -7.48 -25.77 -11.72
C ALA A 101 -8.80 -25.06 -12.03
N HIS A 102 -9.15 -24.08 -11.21
CA HIS A 102 -10.29 -23.20 -11.40
C HIS A 102 -9.86 -21.74 -11.20
N THR A 103 -10.64 -20.78 -11.72
CA THR A 103 -10.32 -19.35 -11.55
C THR A 103 -10.46 -18.94 -10.09
N ILE A 104 -11.56 -19.34 -9.45
CA ILE A 104 -11.76 -19.23 -7.98
C ILE A 104 -10.86 -20.24 -7.25
N GLY A 105 -10.12 -19.79 -6.24
CA GLY A 105 -9.23 -20.63 -5.42
C GLY A 105 -9.96 -21.77 -4.71
N ASP A 106 -9.27 -22.88 -4.43
CA ASP A 106 -9.81 -24.07 -3.75
C ASP A 106 -10.22 -23.80 -2.30
N TYR A 107 -9.61 -22.78 -1.67
CA TYR A 107 -9.95 -22.34 -0.34
C TYR A 107 -11.43 -21.92 -0.20
N SER A 108 -12.07 -21.51 -1.29
CA SER A 108 -13.52 -21.25 -1.36
C SER A 108 -14.40 -22.46 -0.98
N LEU A 109 -13.86 -23.68 -1.02
CA LEU A 109 -14.57 -24.91 -0.68
C LEU A 109 -14.47 -25.30 0.79
N THR A 110 -13.74 -24.53 1.60
CA THR A 110 -13.52 -24.86 3.02
C THR A 110 -14.73 -24.52 3.88
N ASP A 111 -15.39 -23.40 3.61
CA ASP A 111 -16.65 -22.96 4.22
C ASP A 111 -17.42 -22.09 3.22
N ASN A 112 -18.74 -22.01 3.36
CA ASN A 112 -19.58 -21.13 2.55
C ASN A 112 -19.17 -19.66 2.68
N ALA A 113 -18.63 -19.25 3.84
CA ALA A 113 -18.11 -17.91 4.06
C ALA A 113 -16.96 -17.53 3.09
N GLU A 114 -16.23 -18.52 2.56
CA GLU A 114 -15.01 -18.29 1.79
C GLU A 114 -15.23 -18.10 0.29
N PHE A 115 -16.46 -18.31 -0.19
CA PHE A 115 -16.75 -18.15 -1.61
C PHE A 115 -16.57 -16.69 -2.06
N PHE A 116 -17.20 -15.74 -1.36
CA PHE A 116 -17.16 -14.33 -1.75
C PHE A 116 -15.76 -13.73 -1.59
N SER A 117 -15.03 -14.10 -0.54
CA SER A 117 -13.66 -13.64 -0.33
C SER A 117 -12.72 -14.14 -1.44
N CYS A 118 -12.73 -15.43 -1.76
CA CYS A 118 -11.93 -15.97 -2.86
C CYS A 118 -12.38 -15.44 -4.23
N ALA A 119 -13.68 -15.22 -4.45
CA ALA A 119 -14.17 -14.63 -5.69
C ALA A 119 -13.73 -13.16 -5.83
N THR A 120 -13.65 -12.43 -4.72
CA THR A 120 -13.11 -11.07 -4.69
C THR A 120 -11.63 -11.04 -5.08
N GLU A 121 -10.81 -11.96 -4.57
CA GLU A 121 -9.41 -12.10 -4.98
C GLU A 121 -9.31 -12.30 -6.50
N SER A 122 -10.06 -13.26 -7.05
CA SER A 122 -10.09 -13.52 -8.49
C SER A 122 -10.60 -12.34 -9.32
N PHE A 123 -11.56 -11.57 -8.80
CA PHE A 123 -12.13 -10.42 -9.51
C PHE A 123 -11.11 -9.30 -9.71
N PHE A 124 -10.22 -9.08 -8.74
CA PHE A 124 -9.20 -8.05 -8.85
C PHE A 124 -7.91 -8.55 -9.52
N GLU A 125 -7.46 -9.78 -9.23
CA GLU A 125 -6.16 -10.29 -9.70
C GLU A 125 -6.26 -11.05 -11.02
N ARG A 126 -7.33 -11.83 -11.22
CA ARG A 126 -7.54 -12.69 -12.39
C ARG A 126 -8.80 -12.31 -13.16
N SER A 127 -9.12 -11.01 -13.18
CA SER A 127 -10.36 -10.45 -13.72
C SER A 127 -10.73 -10.96 -15.12
N LYS A 128 -9.74 -11.04 -16.02
CA LYS A 128 -9.92 -11.51 -17.40
C LYS A 128 -10.29 -12.98 -17.47
N GLU A 129 -9.64 -13.82 -16.69
CA GLU A 129 -9.92 -15.25 -16.65
C GLU A 129 -11.26 -15.50 -15.97
N LEU A 130 -11.60 -14.71 -14.94
CA LEU A 130 -12.90 -14.78 -14.27
C LEU A 130 -14.03 -14.41 -15.22
N HIS A 131 -13.90 -13.31 -15.95
CA HIS A 131 -14.86 -12.92 -16.98
C HIS A 131 -14.98 -13.99 -18.08
N GLN A 132 -13.88 -14.62 -18.51
CA GLN A 132 -13.91 -15.60 -19.60
C GLN A 132 -14.51 -16.94 -19.19
N HIS A 133 -14.24 -17.42 -17.97
CA HIS A 133 -14.57 -18.77 -17.54
C HIS A 133 -15.74 -18.85 -16.57
N ASN A 134 -16.03 -17.78 -15.83
CA ASN A 134 -17.14 -17.68 -14.87
C ASN A 134 -17.83 -16.30 -14.99
N PRO A 135 -18.38 -15.96 -16.16
CA PRO A 135 -18.98 -14.64 -16.40
C PRO A 135 -20.10 -14.30 -15.41
N GLU A 136 -20.86 -15.29 -14.93
CA GLU A 136 -21.93 -15.09 -13.94
C GLU A 136 -21.40 -14.57 -12.60
N ILE A 137 -20.24 -15.10 -12.14
CA ILE A 137 -19.57 -14.61 -10.94
C ILE A 137 -18.99 -13.21 -11.19
N TYR A 138 -18.39 -13.00 -12.37
CA TYR A 138 -17.81 -11.70 -12.74
C TYR A 138 -18.86 -10.59 -12.74
N GLU A 139 -20.00 -10.82 -13.39
CA GLU A 139 -21.11 -9.87 -13.46
C GLU A 139 -21.68 -9.56 -12.08
N LEU A 140 -21.82 -10.58 -11.22
CA LEU A 140 -22.29 -10.40 -9.85
C LEU A 140 -21.35 -9.48 -9.04
N LEU A 141 -20.04 -9.68 -9.15
CA LEU A 141 -19.03 -8.86 -8.46
C LEU A 141 -18.89 -7.47 -9.08
N GLN A 142 -19.00 -7.35 -10.40
CA GLN A 142 -19.02 -6.08 -11.11
C GLN A 142 -20.19 -5.21 -10.64
N ASP A 143 -21.40 -5.78 -10.56
CA ASP A 143 -22.59 -5.09 -10.07
C ASP A 143 -22.41 -4.66 -8.60
N TYR A 144 -21.84 -5.53 -7.77
CA TYR A 144 -21.63 -5.26 -6.35
C TYR A 144 -20.57 -4.17 -6.08
N TYR A 145 -19.40 -4.27 -6.71
CA TYR A 145 -18.32 -3.30 -6.53
C TYR A 145 -18.50 -2.02 -7.35
N GLY A 146 -19.30 -2.05 -8.42
CA GLY A 146 -19.39 -0.96 -9.38
C GLY A 146 -18.09 -0.71 -10.15
N LEU A 147 -17.26 -1.76 -10.31
CA LEU A 147 -15.94 -1.71 -10.93
C LEU A 147 -15.85 -2.69 -12.10
N ASP A 148 -14.95 -2.42 -13.04
CA ASP A 148 -14.65 -3.31 -14.18
C ASP A 148 -13.14 -3.55 -14.31
N PRO A 149 -12.55 -4.43 -13.48
CA PRO A 149 -11.10 -4.66 -13.48
C PRO A 149 -10.56 -5.26 -14.79
N VAL A 150 -11.40 -5.87 -15.63
CA VAL A 150 -10.98 -6.33 -16.97
C VAL A 150 -10.51 -5.17 -17.85
N GLN A 151 -11.07 -3.97 -17.66
CA GLN A 151 -10.69 -2.76 -18.40
C GLN A 151 -9.44 -2.08 -17.83
N TRP A 152 -8.95 -2.51 -16.67
CA TRP A 152 -7.77 -1.91 -16.06
C TRP A 152 -6.54 -2.22 -16.89
N LYS A 153 -5.79 -1.18 -17.22
CA LYS A 153 -4.52 -1.34 -17.94
C LYS A 153 -3.51 -1.98 -16.99
N PRO A 154 -2.71 -2.94 -17.46
CA PRO A 154 -1.57 -3.42 -16.68
C PRO A 154 -0.73 -2.22 -16.24
N VAL A 155 -0.33 -2.22 -14.97
CA VAL A 155 0.62 -1.22 -14.50
C VAL A 155 1.92 -1.45 -15.28
N ASP A 156 2.39 -0.41 -15.98
CA ASP A 156 3.73 -0.45 -16.57
C ASP A 156 4.74 -0.42 -15.43
N GLU A 157 5.17 -1.60 -14.97
CA GLU A 157 6.12 -1.73 -13.88
C GLU A 157 7.46 -1.05 -14.19
N GLY A 158 7.83 -0.94 -15.47
CA GLY A 158 9.02 -0.21 -15.90
C GLY A 158 8.87 1.29 -15.64
N ALA A 159 7.75 1.87 -16.08
CA ALA A 159 7.43 3.27 -15.82
C ALA A 159 7.26 3.56 -14.32
N ALA A 160 6.62 2.66 -13.57
CA ALA A 160 6.45 2.81 -12.12
C ALA A 160 7.80 2.77 -11.38
N ARG A 161 8.69 1.83 -11.71
CA ARG A 161 10.04 1.76 -11.14
C ARG A 161 10.88 2.99 -11.49
N GLU A 162 10.79 3.48 -12.72
CA GLU A 162 11.49 4.70 -13.15
C GLU A 162 10.95 5.94 -12.43
N ALA A 163 9.64 6.07 -12.24
CA ALA A 163 9.05 7.18 -11.48
C ALA A 163 9.52 7.18 -10.01
N ILE A 164 9.57 6.01 -9.35
CA ILE A 164 10.10 5.88 -7.99
C ILE A 164 11.58 6.28 -7.95
N ARG A 165 12.38 5.82 -8.92
CA ARG A 165 13.80 6.16 -9.04
C ARG A 165 14.00 7.67 -9.24
N GLN A 166 13.22 8.29 -10.12
CA GLN A 166 13.28 9.73 -10.38
C GLN A 166 12.95 10.52 -9.12
N ARG A 167 11.90 10.14 -8.39
CA ARG A 167 11.54 10.80 -7.12
C ARG A 167 12.66 10.69 -6.07
N ALA A 168 13.33 9.54 -6.01
CA ALA A 168 14.49 9.35 -5.14
C ALA A 168 15.69 10.22 -5.56
N LEU A 169 15.98 10.30 -6.86
CA LEU A 169 17.04 11.16 -7.41
C LEU A 169 16.75 12.64 -7.20
N GLU A 170 15.51 13.10 -7.40
CA GLU A 170 15.08 14.45 -7.12
C GLU A 170 15.24 14.80 -5.64
N HIS A 171 14.91 13.89 -4.74
CA HIS A 171 15.13 14.07 -3.31
C HIS A 171 16.62 14.24 -2.99
N GLN A 172 17.49 13.37 -3.53
CA GLN A 172 18.94 13.47 -3.37
C GLN A 172 19.51 14.76 -3.97
N LEU A 173 19.07 15.15 -5.17
CA LEU A 173 19.48 16.39 -5.82
C LEU A 173 19.04 17.62 -5.03
N THR A 174 17.84 17.58 -4.46
CA THR A 174 17.30 18.65 -3.62
C THR A 174 18.12 18.79 -2.33
N LEU A 175 18.47 17.67 -1.69
CA LEU A 175 19.38 17.66 -0.54
C LEU A 175 20.76 18.23 -0.90
N ALA A 176 21.35 17.78 -2.02
CA ALA A 176 22.67 18.22 -2.47
C ALA A 176 22.69 19.71 -2.80
N LYS A 177 21.68 20.26 -3.47
CA LYS A 177 21.57 21.70 -3.76
C LYS A 177 21.40 22.52 -2.48
N THR A 178 20.59 22.04 -1.54
CA THR A 178 20.28 22.77 -0.31
C THR A 178 21.46 22.75 0.66
N LEU A 179 22.07 21.59 0.92
CA LEU A 179 23.19 21.44 1.85
C LEU A 179 24.54 21.81 1.20
N GLY A 180 24.73 21.53 -0.09
CA GLY A 180 25.95 21.88 -0.82
C GLY A 180 26.16 23.39 -0.95
N SER A 181 25.08 24.17 -1.10
CA SER A 181 25.18 25.64 -1.06
C SER A 181 25.61 26.18 0.30
N LEU A 182 25.33 25.46 1.40
CA LEU A 182 25.83 25.81 2.73
C LEU A 182 27.34 25.58 2.85
N LEU A 183 27.88 24.52 2.22
CA LEU A 183 29.33 24.27 2.20
C LEU A 183 30.11 25.40 1.52
N VAL A 184 29.54 26.04 0.48
CA VAL A 184 30.12 27.22 -0.18
C VAL A 184 30.25 28.41 0.77
N LEU A 185 29.39 28.51 1.79
CA LEU A 185 29.47 29.55 2.83
C LEU A 185 30.44 29.18 3.95
N ILE A 186 30.46 27.90 4.35
CA ILE A 186 31.25 27.42 5.49
C ILE A 186 32.74 27.28 5.16
N ILE A 187 33.09 26.77 3.98
CA ILE A 187 34.51 26.50 3.62
C ILE A 187 35.36 27.78 3.62
N PRO A 188 34.94 28.91 3.02
CA PRO A 188 35.70 30.16 3.11
C PRO A 188 35.81 30.69 4.54
N ALA A 189 34.74 30.57 5.35
CA ALA A 189 34.76 30.98 6.75
C ALA A 189 35.79 30.17 7.56
N ILE A 190 35.87 28.85 7.34
CA ILE A 190 36.89 27.98 7.95
C ILE A 190 38.29 28.39 7.48
N GLY A 191 38.50 28.63 6.18
CA GLY A 191 39.79 29.04 5.65
C GLY A 191 40.28 30.37 6.24
N ILE A 192 39.38 31.34 6.42
CA ILE A 192 39.67 32.62 7.06
C ILE A 192 40.07 32.43 8.54
N CYS A 193 39.33 31.60 9.29
CA CYS A 193 39.71 31.25 10.67
C CYS A 193 41.07 30.55 10.75
N PHE A 194 41.38 29.66 9.79
CA PHE A 194 42.66 28.95 9.74
C PHE A 194 43.84 29.88 9.44
N MET A 195 43.66 30.87 8.56
CA MET A 195 44.65 31.92 8.31
C MET A 195 44.92 32.78 9.55
N GLY A 196 43.90 33.05 10.36
CA GLY A 196 44.04 33.69 11.67
C GLY A 196 44.84 32.84 12.67
N LEU A 197 44.58 31.52 12.72
CA LEU A 197 45.31 30.57 13.59
C LEU A 197 46.79 30.48 13.25
N LEU A 198 47.14 30.53 11.96
CA LEU A 198 48.52 30.53 11.49
C LEU A 198 49.23 31.88 11.66
N GLY A 199 48.54 32.91 12.16
CA GLY A 199 49.11 34.24 12.38
C GLY A 199 49.30 35.06 11.11
N HIS A 200 48.69 34.66 9.99
CA HIS A 200 48.79 35.40 8.72
C HIS A 200 47.96 36.69 8.71
N ALA A 201 47.03 36.86 9.66
CA ALA A 201 46.27 38.10 9.84
C ALA A 201 45.72 38.26 11.28
N PRO A 202 45.57 39.50 11.78
CA PRO A 202 45.11 39.79 13.14
C PRO A 202 43.62 39.43 13.33
N TRP A 203 43.33 38.69 14.42
CA TRP A 203 42.00 38.15 14.76
C TRP A 203 40.92 39.22 14.90
N ASP A 204 41.32 40.36 15.45
CA ASP A 204 40.51 41.53 15.74
C ASP A 204 39.97 42.22 14.47
N GLY A 205 40.74 42.24 13.38
CA GLY A 205 40.26 42.82 12.11
C GLY A 205 39.41 41.85 11.27
N ILE A 206 39.75 40.56 11.29
CA ILE A 206 39.08 39.54 10.46
C ILE A 206 37.66 39.26 10.96
N LEU A 207 37.51 39.00 12.26
CA LEU A 207 36.20 38.67 12.82
C LEU A 207 35.22 39.84 12.66
N PHE A 208 35.69 41.07 12.87
CA PHE A 208 34.85 42.26 12.80
C PHE A 208 34.36 42.57 11.37
N CYS A 209 35.23 42.38 10.36
CA CYS A 209 34.89 42.67 8.97
C CYS A 209 34.04 41.58 8.31
N PHE A 210 34.30 40.30 8.59
CA PHE A 210 33.71 39.19 7.83
C PHE A 210 32.54 38.51 8.54
N MET A 211 32.46 38.55 9.87
CA MET A 211 31.37 37.91 10.61
C MET A 211 29.96 38.46 10.26
N PRO A 212 29.75 39.79 10.10
CA PRO A 212 28.44 40.32 9.69
C PRO A 212 28.01 39.82 8.30
N ILE A 213 28.98 39.66 7.38
CA ILE A 213 28.74 39.18 6.01
C ILE A 213 28.34 37.71 6.04
N PHE A 214 29.05 36.86 6.79
CA PHE A 214 28.70 35.45 6.92
C PHE A 214 27.33 35.23 7.58
N LEU A 215 27.00 36.00 8.63
CA LEU A 215 25.69 35.94 9.27
C LEU A 215 24.56 36.35 8.32
N PHE A 216 24.77 37.41 7.53
CA PHE A 216 23.82 37.84 6.51
C PHE A 216 23.63 36.79 5.41
N LEU A 217 24.72 36.24 4.87
CA LEU A 217 24.65 35.19 3.84
C LEU A 217 23.99 33.91 4.36
N PHE A 218 24.30 33.50 5.60
CA PHE A 218 23.65 32.36 6.25
C PHE A 218 22.15 32.61 6.43
N TYR A 219 21.76 33.82 6.86
CA TYR A 219 20.36 34.20 7.02
C TYR A 219 19.60 34.21 5.67
N CYS A 220 20.20 34.76 4.61
CA CYS A 220 19.63 34.73 3.27
C CYS A 220 19.50 33.30 2.74
N TRP A 221 20.53 32.47 2.89
CA TRP A 221 20.47 31.04 2.56
C TRP A 221 19.36 30.34 3.33
N TRP A 222 19.25 30.59 4.64
CA TRP A 222 18.21 30.00 5.49
C TRP A 222 16.80 30.38 5.02
N LEU A 223 16.56 31.63 4.66
CA LEU A 223 15.27 32.07 4.11
C LEU A 223 14.93 31.40 2.78
N LEU A 224 15.90 31.25 1.89
CA LEU A 224 15.72 30.60 0.59
C LEU A 224 15.56 29.07 0.72
N ALA A 225 16.25 28.45 1.69
CA ALA A 225 16.24 27.02 1.93
C ALA A 225 15.02 26.55 2.75
N LYS A 226 14.45 27.41 3.60
CA LYS A 226 13.28 27.11 4.46
C LYS A 226 12.15 26.32 3.78
N PRO A 227 11.58 26.78 2.64
CA PRO A 227 10.48 26.07 2.00
C PRO A 227 10.90 24.69 1.48
N THR A 228 12.13 24.56 0.98
CA THR A 228 12.68 23.30 0.49
C THR A 228 12.95 22.33 1.63
N ILE A 229 13.50 22.80 2.76
CA ILE A 229 13.72 21.99 3.97
C ILE A 229 12.37 21.51 4.54
N ALA A 230 11.35 22.37 4.55
CA ALA A 230 10.01 21.98 4.97
C ALA A 230 9.41 20.88 4.06
N ARG A 231 9.57 21.01 2.74
CA ARG A 231 9.17 19.98 1.77
C ARG A 231 9.94 18.67 1.92
N LEU A 232 11.25 18.73 2.16
CA LEU A 232 12.08 17.54 2.40
C LEU A 232 11.64 16.82 3.67
N LYS A 233 11.32 17.54 4.75
CA LYS A 233 10.79 16.94 5.99
C LYS A 233 9.42 16.29 5.78
N ALA A 234 8.53 16.95 5.03
CA ALA A 234 7.22 16.39 4.67
C ALA A 234 7.35 15.13 3.79
N ASN A 235 8.17 15.19 2.74
CA ASN A 235 8.43 14.05 1.85
C ASN A 235 9.18 12.92 2.56
N GLN A 236 10.05 13.21 3.53
CA GLN A 236 10.71 12.18 4.33
C GLN A 236 9.70 11.48 5.24
N ALA A 237 8.73 12.20 5.81
CA ALA A 237 7.62 11.59 6.56
C ALA A 237 6.75 10.71 5.64
N GLU A 238 6.39 11.17 4.44
CA GLU A 238 5.64 10.38 3.45
C GLU A 238 6.43 9.18 2.92
N SER A 239 7.74 9.32 2.69
CA SER A 239 8.60 8.23 2.18
C SER A 239 8.96 7.21 3.25
N PHE A 240 9.05 7.63 4.52
CA PHE A 240 9.15 6.72 5.65
C PHE A 240 7.87 5.90 5.73
N ASP A 241 6.70 6.54 5.65
CA ASP A 241 5.39 5.88 5.55
C ASP A 241 5.33 4.91 4.35
N ALA A 242 5.76 5.36 3.16
CA ALA A 242 5.76 4.55 1.94
C ALA A 242 6.75 3.37 2.02
N LYS A 243 7.92 3.54 2.66
CA LYS A 243 8.88 2.45 2.87
C LYS A 243 8.48 1.51 4.00
N THR A 244 7.75 1.96 5.01
CA THR A 244 7.08 1.06 5.96
C THR A 244 5.89 0.36 5.34
N ASN A 245 5.28 0.91 4.28
CA ASN A 245 4.21 0.27 3.51
C ASN A 245 4.70 -0.66 2.37
N LEU A 246 5.99 -0.57 1.99
CA LEU A 246 6.61 -1.36 0.91
C LEU A 246 7.48 -2.54 1.41
N ARG A 247 7.55 -2.79 2.72
CA ARG A 247 8.51 -3.72 3.31
C ARG A 247 7.90 -4.89 4.02
#